data_AF-A0A6A0JJ81-F1
#
_entry.id   AF-A0A6A0JJ81-F1
#
_cell.length_a   1.000
_cell.length_b   1.000
_cell.length_c   1.000
_cell.angle_alpha   90.00
_cell.angle_beta   90.00
_cell.angle_gamma   90.00
#
_symmetry.space_group_name_H-M   'P 1'
#
loop_
_entity.id
_entity.type
_entity.pdbx_description
1 polymer ?
#
loop_
_entity_poly.entity_id
_entity_poly.type
_entity_poly.pdbx_seq_one_letter_code
_entity_poly.pdbx_strand_id
1 'polypeptide(L)'
;VDPPEGQGATGIRIELADAVTTKEFHPPWTALALGVTSTWDMLVLIKQEISRWISGTANPEFSGPIGIAQITGEITTQGGARGWLMLSILISINLAILNILPIPMLDGGRLLFVIIEWVRRGKRIPAEKEGLVHIIGFAALIGLVILVSANDINRLLQGGSLLGG
;
A
#
# COMPACT_ATOMS: atom_id res chain seq x y z
N VAL A 1 -19.73 26.11 39.09
CA VAL A 1 -19.33 26.66 37.78
C VAL A 1 -19.12 25.44 36.90
N ASP A 2 -20.05 25.18 35.99
CA ASP A 2 -19.90 24.06 35.07
C ASP A 2 -18.72 24.33 34.12
N PRO A 3 -17.80 23.37 33.96
CA PRO A 3 -16.66 23.56 33.06
C PRO A 3 -17.14 23.60 31.59
N PRO A 4 -16.50 24.42 30.73
CA PRO A 4 -16.77 24.45 29.30
C PRO A 4 -16.52 23.09 28.63
N GLU A 5 -17.23 22.80 27.53
CA GLU A 5 -17.16 21.51 26.84
C GLU A 5 -15.71 21.12 26.47
N GLY A 6 -15.34 19.89 26.81
CA GLY A 6 -14.01 19.32 26.57
C GLY A 6 -12.93 19.65 27.62
N GLN A 7 -13.29 20.19 28.79
CA GLN A 7 -12.37 20.34 29.92
C GLN A 7 -12.88 19.56 31.14
N GLY A 8 -11.98 18.85 31.83
CA GLY A 8 -12.32 18.26 33.14
C GLY A 8 -12.63 19.33 34.18
N ALA A 9 -13.23 18.96 35.32
CA ALA A 9 -13.61 19.90 36.40
C ALA A 9 -12.45 20.77 36.94
N THR A 10 -11.21 20.41 36.61
CA THR A 10 -9.96 21.10 36.94
C THR A 10 -9.38 21.97 35.81
N GLY A 11 -10.04 22.06 34.65
CA GLY A 11 -9.56 22.86 33.49
C GLY A 11 -8.43 22.21 32.68
N ILE A 12 -8.11 20.94 32.93
CA ILE A 12 -7.01 20.23 32.24
C ILE A 12 -7.58 19.51 31.02
N ARG A 13 -7.01 19.79 29.84
CA ARG A 13 -7.22 19.00 28.61
C ARG A 13 -6.05 18.01 28.48
N ILE A 14 -6.35 16.73 28.24
CA ILE A 14 -5.34 15.78 27.80
C ILE A 14 -5.10 16.04 26.32
N GLU A 15 -4.22 16.99 26.05
CA GLU A 15 -3.60 17.15 24.74
C GLU A 15 -2.41 16.18 24.72
N LEU A 16 -2.18 15.49 23.59
CA LEU A 16 -0.96 14.71 23.36
C LEU A 16 0.20 15.72 23.23
N ALA A 17 0.54 16.37 24.34
CA ALA A 17 1.62 17.31 24.46
C ALA A 17 2.92 16.51 24.33
N ASP A 18 3.55 16.72 23.18
CA ASP A 18 4.88 16.27 22.81
C ASP A 18 5.06 14.76 22.69
N ALA A 19 4.88 14.25 21.46
CA ALA A 19 5.53 13.04 21.02
C ALA A 19 7.06 13.24 21.10
N VAL A 20 7.64 12.97 22.28
CA VAL A 20 9.09 13.03 22.50
C VAL A 20 9.73 12.03 21.54
N THR A 21 10.26 12.56 20.45
CA THR A 21 11.03 11.78 19.47
C THR A 21 12.38 11.48 20.09
N THR A 22 12.46 10.40 20.85
CA THR A 22 13.73 9.89 21.35
C THR A 22 14.50 9.28 20.19
N LYS A 23 15.64 9.88 19.84
CA LYS A 23 16.56 9.31 18.85
C LYS A 23 17.30 8.15 19.50
N GLU A 24 16.80 6.94 19.33
CA GLU A 24 17.50 5.73 19.76
C GLU A 24 18.48 5.28 18.68
N PHE A 25 19.73 5.09 19.07
CA PHE A 25 20.76 4.53 18.21
C PHE A 25 20.90 3.04 18.52
N HIS A 26 20.43 2.21 17.61
CA HIS A 26 20.68 0.78 17.68
C HIS A 26 21.96 0.43 16.90
N PRO A 27 22.79 -0.50 17.41
CA PRO A 27 23.83 -1.13 16.61
C PRO A 27 23.29 -1.64 15.25
N PRO A 28 24.09 -1.64 14.18
CA PRO A 28 23.61 -1.96 12.82
C PRO A 28 23.01 -3.37 12.72
N TRP A 29 23.55 -4.35 13.46
CA TRP A 29 22.99 -5.71 13.51
C TRP A 29 21.61 -5.77 14.19
N THR A 30 21.41 -4.99 15.27
CA THR A 30 20.09 -4.91 15.93
C THR A 30 19.10 -4.13 15.08
N ALA A 31 19.54 -3.09 14.39
CA ALA A 31 18.69 -2.32 13.47
C ALA A 31 18.20 -3.17 12.29
N LEU A 32 19.05 -4.05 11.75
CA LEU A 32 18.65 -5.02 10.71
C LEU A 32 17.62 -6.01 11.23
N ALA A 33 17.85 -6.61 12.41
CA ALA A 33 16.90 -7.54 13.01
C ALA A 33 15.55 -6.86 13.28
N LEU A 34 15.57 -5.64 13.84
CA LEU A 34 14.38 -4.81 14.06
C LEU A 34 13.66 -4.50 12.74
N GLY A 35 14.40 -4.15 11.69
CA GLY A 35 13.83 -3.90 10.36
C GLY A 35 13.11 -5.12 9.78
N VAL A 36 13.66 -6.33 9.97
CA VAL A 36 13.00 -7.58 9.55
C VAL A 36 11.71 -7.79 10.35
N THR A 37 11.74 -7.61 11.67
CA THR A 37 10.53 -7.74 12.49
C THR A 37 9.47 -6.71 12.12
N SER A 38 9.84 -5.45 11.91
CA SER A 38 8.90 -4.39 11.50
C SER A 38 8.29 -4.67 10.13
N THR A 39 9.08 -5.21 9.20
CA THR A 39 8.59 -5.63 7.88
C THR A 39 7.58 -6.78 8.03
N TRP A 40 7.87 -7.75 8.89
CA TRP A 40 6.96 -8.87 9.16
C TRP A 40 5.64 -8.39 9.77
N ASP A 41 5.69 -7.50 10.75
CA ASP A 41 4.50 -6.93 11.37
C ASP A 41 3.64 -6.18 10.35
N MET A 42 4.27 -5.40 9.46
CA MET A 42 3.57 -4.71 8.38
C MET A 42 2.90 -5.67 7.39
N LEU A 43 3.56 -6.80 7.06
CA LEU A 43 2.95 -7.86 6.23
C LEU A 43 1.74 -8.51 6.93
N VAL A 44 1.82 -8.73 8.24
CA VAL A 44 0.70 -9.29 9.02
C VAL A 44 -0.48 -8.31 9.05
N LEU A 45 -0.22 -7.01 9.22
CA LEU A 45 -1.26 -5.98 9.16
C LEU A 45 -1.96 -5.95 7.79
N ILE A 46 -1.19 -5.96 6.70
CA ILE A 46 -1.76 -5.98 5.35
C ILE A 46 -2.62 -7.24 5.13
N LYS A 47 -2.14 -8.41 5.58
CA LYS A 47 -2.93 -9.66 5.52
C LYS A 47 -4.24 -9.55 6.31
N GLN A 48 -4.21 -8.92 7.49
CA GLN A 48 -5.41 -8.73 8.31
C GLN A 48 -6.41 -7.80 7.62
N GLU A 49 -5.96 -6.70 7.02
CA GLU A 49 -6.83 -5.79 6.26
C GLU A 49 -7.49 -6.50 5.07
N ILE A 50 -6.70 -7.25 4.28
CA ILE A 50 -7.25 -8.06 3.18
C ILE A 50 -8.28 -9.07 3.71
N SER A 51 -7.99 -9.73 4.83
CA SER A 51 -8.93 -10.67 5.45
C SER A 51 -10.24 -10.00 5.87
N ARG A 52 -10.19 -8.76 6.38
CA ARG A 52 -11.36 -7.98 6.77
C ARG A 52 -12.21 -7.58 5.57
N TRP A 53 -11.58 -7.29 4.43
CA TRP A 53 -12.28 -7.02 3.17
C TRP A 53 -13.01 -8.26 2.67
N ILE A 54 -12.35 -9.43 2.73
CA ILE A 54 -12.97 -10.71 2.31
C ILE A 54 -14.11 -11.11 3.26
N SER A 55 -13.99 -10.85 4.57
CA SER A 55 -15.05 -11.11 5.55
C SER A 55 -16.16 -10.06 5.55
N GLY A 56 -16.08 -9.02 4.72
CA GLY A 56 -17.06 -7.94 4.62
C GLY A 56 -17.14 -7.04 5.86
N THR A 57 -16.15 -7.11 6.75
CA THR A 57 -16.11 -6.32 8.00
C THR A 57 -15.54 -4.92 7.76
N ALA A 58 -14.87 -4.72 6.62
CA ALA A 58 -14.35 -3.43 6.19
C ALA A 58 -14.59 -3.24 4.68
N ASN A 59 -14.89 -2.01 4.26
CA ASN A 59 -14.96 -1.64 2.86
C ASN A 59 -13.55 -1.33 2.34
N PRO A 60 -13.14 -1.86 1.19
CA PRO A 60 -11.85 -1.54 0.63
C PRO A 60 -11.85 -0.09 0.11
N GLU A 61 -11.03 0.75 0.71
CA GLU A 61 -10.75 2.10 0.21
C GLU A 61 -9.64 2.03 -0.83
N PHE A 62 -10.03 2.03 -2.10
CA PHE A 62 -9.08 2.08 -3.19
C PHE A 62 -8.73 3.53 -3.52
N SER A 63 -7.56 3.99 -3.07
CA SER A 63 -6.96 5.22 -3.58
C SER A 63 -6.42 4.94 -4.99
N GLY A 64 -6.97 5.60 -6.00
CA GLY A 64 -6.44 5.52 -7.35
C GLY A 64 -5.07 6.22 -7.48
N PRO A 65 -4.44 6.17 -8.66
CA PRO A 65 -3.08 6.68 -8.87
C PRO A 65 -2.88 8.13 -8.43
N ILE A 66 -3.92 8.96 -8.57
CA ILE A 66 -3.89 10.37 -8.20
C ILE A 66 -3.98 10.52 -6.67
N GLY A 67 -4.83 9.74 -6.01
CA GLY A 67 -4.89 9.70 -4.55
C GLY A 67 -3.56 9.26 -3.92
N ILE A 68 -2.90 8.26 -4.52
CA ILE A 68 -1.57 7.81 -4.09
C ILE A 68 -0.54 8.94 -4.24
N ALA A 69 -0.57 9.70 -5.33
CA ALA A 69 0.32 10.83 -5.53
C ALA A 69 0.09 11.95 -4.48
N GLN A 70 -1.16 12.19 -4.09
CA GLN A 70 -1.50 13.18 -3.07
C GLN A 70 -1.01 12.76 -1.67
N ILE A 71 -1.29 11.53 -1.26
CA ILE A 71 -0.80 10.96 0.02
C ILE A 71 0.74 10.99 0.04
N THR A 72 1.37 10.66 -1.08
CA THR A 72 2.83 10.73 -1.24
C THR A 72 3.36 12.13 -0.99
N GLY A 73 2.71 13.15 -1.56
CA GLY A 73 3.05 14.55 -1.33
C GLY A 73 2.89 14.96 0.14
N GLU A 74 1.82 14.50 0.78
CA GLU A 74 1.54 14.78 2.19
C GLU A 74 2.60 14.18 3.13
N ILE A 75 2.87 12.87 3.00
CA ILE A 75 3.87 12.17 3.82
C ILE A 75 5.26 12.78 3.65
N THR A 76 5.58 13.18 2.42
CA THR A 76 6.89 13.74 2.07
C THR A 76 7.09 15.15 2.61
N THR A 77 6.08 16.01 2.48
CA THR A 77 6.15 17.41 2.92
C THR A 77 6.11 17.53 4.45
N GLN A 78 5.35 16.66 5.13
CA GLN A 78 5.24 16.68 6.60
C GLN A 78 6.37 15.90 7.30
N GLY A 79 6.85 14.80 6.71
CA GLY A 79 7.75 13.85 7.37
C GLY A 79 9.26 14.04 7.12
N GLY A 80 9.66 14.93 6.21
CA GLY A 80 11.07 15.11 5.82
C GLY A 80 11.75 13.79 5.43
N ALA A 81 13.03 13.61 5.76
CA ALA A 81 13.80 12.40 5.40
C ALA A 81 13.19 11.09 5.96
N ARG A 82 12.52 11.15 7.11
CA ARG A 82 11.84 9.96 7.69
C ARG A 82 10.57 9.62 6.93
N GLY A 83 9.80 10.63 6.49
CA GLY A 83 8.64 10.44 5.63
C GLY A 83 9.01 9.75 4.31
N TRP A 84 10.10 10.18 3.67
CA TRP A 84 10.63 9.52 2.46
C TRP A 84 10.99 8.04 2.68
N LEU A 85 11.65 7.72 3.80
CA LEU A 85 11.98 6.34 4.15
C LEU A 85 10.73 5.50 4.39
N MET A 86 9.77 6.03 5.15
CA MET A 86 8.49 5.37 5.41
C MET A 86 7.74 5.08 4.11
N LEU A 87 7.67 6.07 3.22
CA LEU A 87 7.05 5.94 1.91
C LEU A 87 7.76 4.90 1.04
N SER A 88 9.08 4.90 1.04
CA SER A 88 9.87 3.92 0.29
C SER A 88 9.62 2.49 0.80
N ILE A 89 9.51 2.32 2.12
CA ILE A 89 9.16 1.03 2.75
C ILE A 89 7.76 0.59 2.31
N LEU A 90 6.77 1.47 2.41
CA LEU A 90 5.38 1.19 2.05
C LEU A 90 5.23 0.81 0.57
N ILE A 91 5.83 1.60 -0.34
CA ILE A 91 5.80 1.31 -1.78
C ILE A 91 6.53 0.00 -2.07
N SER A 92 7.68 -0.25 -1.43
CA SER A 92 8.46 -1.48 -1.64
C SER A 92 7.69 -2.73 -1.23
N ILE A 93 6.99 -2.68 -0.09
CA ILE A 93 6.13 -3.79 0.37
C ILE A 93 4.95 -3.98 -0.58
N ASN A 94 4.29 -2.90 -1.02
CA ASN A 94 3.19 -2.99 -1.97
C ASN A 94 3.64 -3.58 -3.31
N LEU A 95 4.79 -3.16 -3.84
CA LEU A 95 5.38 -3.72 -5.05
C LEU A 95 5.73 -5.20 -4.87
N ALA A 96 6.29 -5.60 -3.72
CA ALA A 96 6.59 -6.99 -3.43
C ALA A 96 5.33 -7.86 -3.43
N ILE A 97 4.24 -7.39 -2.79
CA ILE A 97 2.96 -8.09 -2.75
C ILE A 97 2.35 -8.18 -4.15
N LEU A 98 2.28 -7.06 -4.88
CA LEU A 98 1.73 -7.01 -6.24
C LEU A 98 2.52 -7.90 -7.20
N ASN A 99 3.84 -7.94 -7.07
CA ASN A 99 4.71 -8.78 -7.90
C ASN A 99 4.55 -10.28 -7.62
N ILE A 100 4.03 -10.68 -6.45
CA ILE A 100 3.74 -12.10 -6.17
C ILE A 100 2.39 -12.53 -6.75
N LEU A 101 1.48 -11.57 -7.01
CA LEU A 101 0.16 -11.89 -7.54
C LEU A 101 0.26 -12.49 -8.96
N PRO A 102 -0.67 -13.40 -9.33
CA PRO A 102 -0.71 -14.04 -10.64
C PRO A 102 -1.25 -13.09 -11.73
N ILE A 103 -0.67 -11.90 -11.84
CA ILE A 103 -1.06 -10.87 -12.81
C ILE A 103 -0.12 -10.98 -14.02
N PRO A 104 -0.66 -11.18 -15.24
CA PRO A 104 0.14 -11.15 -16.45
C PRO A 104 0.86 -9.80 -16.58
N MET A 105 2.11 -9.80 -17.04
CA MET A 105 3.09 -8.68 -17.03
C MET A 105 4.00 -8.61 -15.79
N LEU A 106 3.59 -9.11 -14.62
CA LEU A 106 4.40 -9.10 -13.40
C LEU A 106 5.15 -10.42 -13.17
N ASP A 107 6.14 -10.40 -12.28
CA ASP A 107 6.98 -11.56 -11.94
C ASP A 107 6.15 -12.78 -11.49
N GLY A 108 5.07 -12.55 -10.74
CA GLY A 108 4.16 -13.57 -10.25
C GLY A 108 3.33 -14.25 -11.35
N GLY A 109 3.05 -13.56 -12.45
CA GLY A 109 2.44 -14.16 -13.64
C GLY A 109 3.36 -15.19 -14.29
N ARG A 110 4.66 -14.88 -14.39
CA ARG A 110 5.68 -15.83 -14.87
C ARG A 110 5.87 -17.00 -13.90
N LEU A 111 5.90 -16.72 -12.60
CA LEU A 111 5.95 -17.76 -11.57
C LEU A 111 4.76 -18.72 -11.70
N LEU A 112 3.54 -18.20 -11.93
CA LEU A 112 2.36 -19.03 -12.17
C LEU A 112 2.53 -19.93 -13.40
N PHE A 113 3.04 -19.40 -14.51
CA PHE A 113 3.29 -20.21 -15.71
C PHE A 113 4.29 -21.33 -15.45
N VAL A 114 5.38 -21.05 -14.73
CA VAL A 114 6.36 -22.07 -14.33
C VAL A 114 5.73 -23.13 -13.43
N ILE A 115 4.88 -22.74 -12.48
CA ILE A 115 4.13 -23.68 -11.62
C ILE A 115 3.19 -24.56 -12.47
N ILE A 116 2.47 -23.96 -13.43
CA ILE A 116 1.57 -24.69 -14.34
C ILE A 116 2.37 -25.67 -15.21
N GLU A 117 3.52 -25.26 -15.75
CA GLU A 117 4.40 -26.13 -16.52
C GLU A 117 4.90 -27.31 -15.69
N TRP A 118 5.30 -27.05 -14.44
CA TRP A 118 5.73 -28.08 -13.50
C TRP A 118 4.61 -29.08 -13.22
N VAL A 119 3.39 -28.61 -12.92
CA VAL A 119 2.20 -29.46 -12.71
C VAL A 119 1.82 -30.25 -13.98
N ARG A 120 2.00 -29.67 -15.17
CA ARG A 120 1.74 -30.32 -16.47
C ARG A 120 2.87 -31.25 -16.94
N ARG A 121 3.78 -31.64 -16.05
CA ARG A 121 4.93 -32.53 -16.33
C ARG A 121 5.94 -31.95 -17.33
N GLY A 122 6.21 -30.66 -17.24
CA GLY A 122 7.25 -29.99 -18.05
C GLY A 122 6.84 -29.70 -19.50
N LYS A 123 5.54 -29.76 -19.82
CA LYS A 123 5.05 -29.28 -21.12
C LYS A 123 5.17 -27.75 -21.16
N ARG A 124 6.26 -27.29 -21.75
CA ARG A 124 6.54 -25.86 -21.95
C ARG A 124 5.39 -25.18 -22.67
N ILE A 125 4.97 -24.04 -22.14
CA ILE A 125 4.07 -23.13 -22.83
C ILE A 125 4.91 -22.45 -23.93
N PRO A 126 4.41 -22.37 -25.17
CA PRO A 126 5.12 -21.65 -26.23
C PRO A 126 5.36 -20.20 -25.81
N ALA A 127 6.60 -19.71 -25.97
CA ALA A 127 6.98 -18.34 -25.61
C ALA A 127 6.11 -17.28 -26.31
N GLU A 128 5.59 -17.60 -27.50
CA GLU A 128 4.64 -16.76 -28.24
C GLU A 128 3.30 -16.59 -27.49
N LYS A 129 2.81 -17.66 -26.83
CA LYS A 129 1.56 -17.63 -26.06
C LYS A 129 1.75 -16.91 -24.73
N GLU A 130 2.87 -17.13 -24.06
CA GLU A 130 3.24 -16.39 -22.85
C GLU A 130 3.35 -14.89 -23.17
N GLY A 131 4.14 -14.52 -24.19
CA GLY A 131 4.31 -13.13 -24.61
C GLY A 131 2.99 -12.44 -24.98
N LEU A 132 2.08 -13.14 -25.66
CA LEU A 132 0.77 -12.61 -26.01
C LEU A 132 -0.10 -12.35 -24.76
N VAL A 133 -0.09 -13.26 -23.78
CA VAL A 133 -0.81 -13.08 -22.51
C VAL A 133 -0.22 -11.91 -21.71
N HIS A 134 1.11 -11.77 -21.68
CA HIS A 134 1.78 -10.64 -21.05
C HIS A 134 1.42 -9.29 -21.71
N ILE A 135 1.43 -9.21 -23.04
CA ILE A 135 1.07 -7.99 -23.79
C ILE A 135 -0.40 -7.62 -23.56
N ILE A 136 -1.31 -8.59 -23.64
CA ILE A 136 -2.74 -8.34 -23.38
C ILE A 136 -2.95 -7.87 -21.94
N GLY A 137 -2.31 -8.53 -20.96
CA GLY A 137 -2.39 -8.13 -19.56
C GLY A 137 -1.84 -6.73 -19.32
N PHE A 138 -0.71 -6.40 -19.93
CA PHE A 138 -0.13 -5.06 -19.86
C PHE A 138 -1.07 -4.00 -20.45
N ALA A 139 -1.62 -4.24 -21.64
CA ALA A 139 -2.56 -3.32 -22.27
C ALA A 139 -3.82 -3.13 -21.42
N ALA A 140 -4.36 -4.20 -20.84
CA ALA A 140 -5.51 -4.16 -19.94
C ALA A 140 -5.18 -3.36 -18.65
N LEU A 141 -4.00 -3.57 -18.08
CA LEU A 141 -3.55 -2.87 -16.87
C LEU A 141 -3.37 -1.37 -17.13
N ILE A 142 -2.72 -0.98 -18.23
CA ILE A 142 -2.59 0.43 -18.62
C ILE A 142 -3.96 1.05 -18.89
N GLY A 143 -4.87 0.32 -19.56
CA GLY A 143 -6.25 0.76 -19.75
C GLY A 143 -6.99 1.00 -18.44
N LEU A 144 -6.83 0.11 -17.45
CA LEU A 144 -7.40 0.25 -16.12
C LEU A 144 -6.84 1.47 -15.38
N VAL A 145 -5.52 1.68 -15.42
CA VAL A 145 -4.85 2.84 -14.81
C VAL A 145 -5.40 4.14 -15.38
N ILE A 146 -5.57 4.22 -16.70
CA ILE A 146 -6.15 5.40 -17.36
C ILE A 146 -7.61 5.61 -16.92
N LEU A 147 -8.42 4.55 -16.89
CA LEU A 147 -9.84 4.63 -16.51
C LEU A 147 -10.00 5.12 -15.07
N VAL A 148 -9.27 4.52 -14.13
CA VAL A 148 -9.30 4.91 -12.71
C VAL A 148 -8.79 6.33 -12.53
N SER A 149 -7.71 6.71 -13.23
CA SER A 149 -7.19 8.08 -13.17
C SER A 149 -8.19 9.09 -13.72
N ALA A 150 -8.88 8.79 -14.82
CA ALA A 150 -9.93 9.66 -15.36
C ALA A 150 -11.10 9.82 -14.37
N ASN A 151 -11.47 8.74 -13.68
CA ASN A 151 -12.50 8.79 -12.63
C ASN A 151 -12.05 9.64 -11.42
N ASP A 152 -10.79 9.53 -11.00
CA ASP A 152 -10.22 10.36 -9.93
C ASP A 152 -10.20 11.85 -10.32
N ILE A 153 -9.82 12.19 -11.57
CA ILE A 153 -9.86 13.58 -12.06
C ILE A 153 -11.30 14.11 -12.03
N ASN A 154 -12.27 13.32 -12.51
CA ASN A 154 -13.67 13.74 -12.48
C ASN A 154 -14.17 13.97 -11.05
N ARG A 155 -13.75 13.13 -10.09
CA ARG A 155 -14.08 13.29 -8.67
C ARG A 155 -13.49 14.59 -8.09
N LEU A 156 -12.24 14.91 -8.43
CA LEU A 156 -11.59 16.17 -8.05
C LEU A 156 -12.31 17.40 -8.61
N LEU A 157 -12.67 17.38 -9.90
CA LEU A 157 -13.34 18.49 -10.56
C LEU A 157 -14.76 18.74 -10.03
N GLN A 158 -15.42 17.71 -9.50
CA GLN A 158 -16.73 17.80 -8.86
C GLN A 158 -16.65 18.24 -7.39
N GLY A 159 -15.46 18.51 -6.86
CA GLY A 159 -15.24 18.90 -5.46
C GLY A 159 -15.38 17.77 -4.45
N GLY A 160 -15.36 16.51 -4.91
CA GLY A 160 -15.38 15.33 -4.03
C GLY A 160 -13.99 15.05 -3.44
N SER A 161 -13.95 14.67 -2.16
CA SER A 161 -12.71 14.21 -1.51
C SER A 161 -12.18 12.95 -2.20
N LEU A 162 -10.87 12.92 -2.50
CA LEU A 162 -10.22 11.74 -3.07
C LEU A 162 -9.96 10.65 -2.03
N LEU A 163 -9.92 11.04 -0.76
CA LEU A 163 -9.75 10.16 0.38
C LEU A 163 -11.14 10.05 0.99
N GLY A 164 -11.73 8.86 1.05
CA GLY A 164 -13.07 8.70 1.63
C GLY A 164 -13.13 9.36 3.01
N GLY A 165 -13.98 10.38 3.16
CA GLY A 165 -14.01 11.28 4.32
C GLY A 165 -14.25 12.72 3.88
#